data_AF-A0A2N5A4S6-F1
#
_entry.id   AF-A0A2N5A4S6-F1
#
_cell.length_a   1.000
_cell.length_b   1.000
_cell.length_c   1.000
_cell.angle_alpha   90.00
_cell.angle_beta   90.00
_cell.angle_gamma   90.00
#
_symmetry.space_group_name_H-M   'P 1'
#
loop_
_entity.id
_entity.type
_entity.pdbx_description
1 polymer ?
#
loop_
_entity_poly.entity_id
_entity_poly.type
_entity_poly.pdbx_seq_one_letter_code
_entity_poly.pdbx_strand_id
1 'polypeptide(L)'
;CNDIRLIKSLVLRGSGVTLLSLLDVLDEVQRGQLAFIPLRSTLLRPLTLALCTAPSRQLSRPAQMAIQTLSAVIESMATVSPAAR
;
A
#
# COMPACT_ATOMS: atom_id res chain seq x y z
N CYS A 1 -7.85 7.01 16.81
CA CYS A 1 -8.02 5.62 16.35
C CYS A 1 -7.61 5.35 14.90
N ASN A 2 -7.13 6.32 14.11
CA ASN A 2 -6.57 6.06 12.78
C ASN A 2 -5.03 6.17 12.81
N ASP A 3 -4.39 5.41 13.70
CA ASP A 3 -2.93 5.36 13.75
C ASP A 3 -2.46 3.92 13.49
N ILE A 4 -1.96 3.73 12.28
CA ILE A 4 -1.46 2.45 11.81
C ILE A 4 -0.26 1.94 12.63
N ARG A 5 0.52 2.85 13.23
CA ARG A 5 1.67 2.48 14.06
C ARG A 5 1.20 1.80 15.34
N LEU A 6 0.09 2.29 15.93
CA LEU A 6 -0.50 1.65 17.10
C LEU A 6 -1.02 0.25 16.75
N ILE A 7 -1.75 0.11 15.65
CA ILE A 7 -2.27 -1.18 15.18
C ILE A 7 -1.12 -2.18 14.98
N LYS A 8 -0.07 -1.79 14.25
CA LYS A 8 1.13 -2.60 14.06
C LYS A 8 1.77 -2.99 15.39
N SER A 9 1.92 -2.05 16.32
CA SER A 9 2.54 -2.32 17.63
C SER A 9 1.78 -3.37 18.44
N LEU A 10 0.44 -3.41 18.33
CA LEU A 10 -0.39 -4.41 19.01
C LEU A 10 -0.21 -5.80 18.37
N VAL A 11 -0.20 -5.86 17.04
CA VAL A 11 0.03 -7.13 16.32
C VAL A 11 1.43 -7.68 16.61
N LEU A 12 2.46 -6.82 16.57
CA LEU A 12 3.84 -7.19 16.89
C LEU A 12 4.01 -7.67 18.35
N ARG A 13 3.17 -7.21 19.27
CA ARG A 13 3.12 -7.66 20.67
C ARG A 13 2.29 -8.93 20.87
N GLY A 14 1.70 -9.49 19.82
CA GLY A 14 0.87 -10.69 19.89
C GLY A 14 -0.56 -10.46 20.36
N SER A 15 -1.07 -9.23 20.34
CA SER A 15 -2.45 -8.93 20.76
C SER A 15 -3.53 -9.47 19.80
N GLY A 16 -3.16 -9.93 18.61
CA GLY A 16 -4.08 -10.51 17.63
C GLY A 16 -3.63 -10.31 16.18
N VAL A 17 -4.58 -10.48 15.25
CA VAL A 17 -4.40 -10.22 13.81
C VAL A 17 -5.23 -9.00 13.38
N THR A 18 -4.88 -8.41 12.25
CA THR A 18 -5.58 -7.25 11.70
C THR A 18 -5.65 -7.31 10.18
N LEU A 19 -6.50 -6.46 9.59
CA LEU A 19 -6.62 -6.30 8.15
C LEU A 19 -6.05 -4.95 7.73
N LEU A 20 -5.00 -4.98 6.92
CA LEU A 20 -4.32 -3.80 6.39
C LEU A 20 -3.97 -4.04 4.91
N SER A 21 -3.67 -2.97 4.18
CA SER A 21 -3.11 -3.11 2.84
C SER A 21 -1.68 -3.64 2.91
N LEU A 22 -1.17 -4.23 1.83
CA LEU A 22 0.23 -4.63 1.79
C LEU A 22 1.16 -3.41 1.91
N LEU A 23 0.78 -2.27 1.33
CA LEU A 23 1.53 -1.02 1.38
C LEU A 23 1.75 -0.56 2.82
N ASP A 24 0.77 -0.81 3.68
CA ASP A 24 0.83 -0.44 5.08
C ASP A 24 1.92 -1.18 5.86
N VAL A 25 2.16 -2.47 5.55
CA VAL A 25 3.01 -3.37 6.35
C VAL A 25 4.26 -3.88 5.61
N LEU A 26 4.55 -3.31 4.44
CA LEU A 26 5.58 -3.82 3.53
C LEU A 26 6.95 -3.95 4.21
N ASP A 27 7.37 -2.94 4.97
CA ASP A 27 8.65 -2.94 5.68
C ASP A 27 8.74 -4.04 6.73
N GLU A 28 7.68 -4.23 7.53
CA GLU A 28 7.65 -5.28 8.55
C GLU A 28 7.64 -6.68 7.93
N VAL A 29 6.97 -6.84 6.79
CA VAL A 29 6.96 -8.10 6.03
C VAL A 29 8.35 -8.39 5.44
N GLN A 30 9.00 -7.39 4.83
CA GLN A 30 10.36 -7.52 4.30
C GLN A 30 11.39 -7.86 5.38
N ARG A 31 11.20 -7.33 6.59
CA ARG A 31 12.03 -7.62 7.77
C ARG A 31 11.66 -8.93 8.47
N GLY A 32 10.62 -9.64 8.02
CA GLY A 32 10.14 -10.88 8.62
C GLY A 32 9.48 -10.70 10.00
N GLN A 33 9.08 -9.48 10.36
CA GLN A 33 8.44 -9.15 11.63
C GLN A 33 6.93 -9.42 11.61
N LEU A 34 6.30 -9.32 10.42
CA LEU A 34 4.89 -9.64 10.21
C LEU A 34 4.74 -10.60 9.04
N ALA A 35 3.75 -11.48 9.12
CA ALA A 35 3.30 -12.30 8.00
C ALA A 35 2.07 -11.65 7.36
N PHE A 36 2.09 -11.49 6.04
CA PHE A 36 0.95 -10.97 5.28
C PHE A 36 0.25 -12.11 4.53
N ILE A 37 -1.04 -12.28 4.78
CA ILE A 37 -1.87 -13.30 4.13
C ILE A 37 -2.88 -12.58 3.23
N PRO A 38 -2.76 -12.65 1.90
CA PRO A 38 -3.70 -11.98 1.01
C PRO A 38 -5.07 -12.64 1.09
N LEU A 39 -6.13 -11.83 1.24
CA LEU A 39 -7.49 -12.35 1.18
C LEU A 39 -7.85 -12.74 -0.25
N ARG A 40 -8.14 -14.03 -0.45
CA ARG A 40 -8.59 -14.58 -1.73
C ARG A 40 -10.09 -14.82 -1.66
N SER A 41 -10.88 -13.92 -2.23
CA SER A 41 -12.32 -14.08 -2.40
C SER A 41 -12.76 -13.37 -3.67
N THR A 42 -13.62 -14.02 -4.46
CA THR A 42 -14.17 -13.47 -5.71
C THR A 42 -15.06 -12.25 -5.49
N LEU A 43 -15.50 -12.01 -4.25
CA LEU A 43 -16.33 -10.87 -3.87
C LEU A 43 -15.52 -9.62 -3.47
N LEU A 44 -14.21 -9.77 -3.23
CA LEU A 44 -13.36 -8.66 -2.80
C LEU A 44 -12.76 -7.95 -4.01
N ARG A 45 -13.10 -6.68 -4.19
CA ARG A 45 -12.41 -5.82 -5.17
C ARG A 45 -11.00 -5.51 -4.66
N PRO A 46 -9.96 -5.62 -5.52
CA PRO A 46 -8.62 -5.19 -5.15
C PRO A 46 -8.60 -3.73 -4.70
N LEU A 47 -7.81 -3.43 -3.67
CA LEU A 47 -7.57 -2.06 -3.24
C LEU A 47 -6.78 -1.33 -4.34
N THR A 48 -7.33 -0.21 -4.84
CA THR A 48 -6.71 0.58 -5.92
C THR A 48 -6.01 1.80 -5.34
N LEU A 49 -4.72 1.93 -5.60
CA LEU A 49 -3.96 3.15 -5.37
C LEU A 49 -4.01 4.02 -6.64
N ALA A 50 -4.45 5.27 -6.52
CA ALA A 50 -4.59 6.18 -7.64
C ALA A 50 -3.83 7.49 -7.41
N LEU A 51 -3.19 8.00 -8.47
CA LEU A 51 -2.60 9.32 -8.51
C LEU A 51 -3.58 10.28 -9.20
N CYS A 52 -4.09 11.26 -8.46
CA CYS A 52 -5.18 12.11 -8.93
C CYS A 52 -4.75 13.58 -9.03
N THR A 53 -5.26 14.27 -10.06
CA THR A 53 -5.17 15.72 -10.22
C THR A 53 -6.56 16.30 -10.49
N ALA A 54 -6.75 17.60 -10.25
CA ALA A 54 -8.00 18.26 -10.59
C ALA A 54 -8.14 18.35 -12.13
N PRO A 55 -9.28 17.94 -12.71
CA PRO A 55 -9.43 17.72 -14.15
C PRO A 55 -9.22 18.97 -15.01
N SER A 56 -9.48 20.17 -14.48
CA SER A 56 -9.36 21.45 -15.20
C SER A 56 -8.13 22.28 -14.80
N ARG A 57 -7.20 21.73 -14.01
CA ARG A 57 -6.03 22.47 -13.53
C ARG A 57 -4.87 22.33 -14.51
N GLN A 58 -4.42 23.45 -15.10
CA GLN A 58 -3.15 23.47 -15.81
C GLN A 58 -2.02 23.15 -14.82
N LEU A 59 -1.35 22.03 -15.02
CA LEU A 59 -0.25 21.60 -14.17
C LEU A 59 1.02 22.38 -14.52
N SER A 60 1.72 22.84 -13.49
CA SER A 60 3.06 23.39 -13.68
C SER A 60 4.02 22.29 -14.15
N ARG A 61 5.10 22.68 -14.83
CA ARG A 61 6.15 21.74 -15.26
C ARG A 61 6.70 20.89 -14.10
N PRO A 62 7.00 21.45 -12.90
CA PRO A 62 7.39 20.62 -11.76
C PRO A 62 6.33 19.60 -11.32
N ALA A 63 5.04 19.96 -11.37
CA ALA A 63 3.97 19.02 -11.01
C ALA A 63 3.86 17.88 -12.01
N GLN A 64 4.01 18.16 -13.32
CA GLN A 64 4.07 17.12 -14.36
C GLN A 64 5.25 16.17 -14.14
N MET A 65 6.43 16.71 -13.81
CA MET A 65 7.61 15.90 -13.49
C MET A 65 7.38 15.03 -12.25
N ALA A 66 6.78 15.58 -11.19
CA ALA A 66 6.44 14.80 -9.99
C ALA A 66 5.47 13.66 -10.31
N ILE A 67 4.46 13.91 -11.15
CA ILE A 67 3.51 12.88 -11.59
C ILE A 67 4.23 11.77 -12.36
N GLN A 68 5.13 12.11 -13.27
CA GLN A 68 5.90 11.12 -14.03
C GLN A 68 6.74 10.24 -13.09
N THR A 69 7.47 10.85 -12.15
CA THR A 69 8.28 10.12 -11.17
C THR A 69 7.43 9.23 -10.27
N LEU A 70 6.33 9.75 -9.73
CA LEU A 70 5.43 8.99 -8.86
C LEU A 70 4.75 7.84 -9.60
N SER A 71 4.34 8.05 -10.85
CA SER A 71 3.71 7.01 -11.66
C SER A 71 4.66 5.83 -11.87
N ALA A 72 5.92 6.10 -12.23
CA ALA A 72 6.93 5.04 -12.39
C ALA A 72 7.16 4.23 -11.09
N VAL A 73 7.19 4.91 -9.93
CA VAL A 73 7.32 4.23 -8.64
C VAL A 73 6.09 3.39 -8.32
N ILE A 74 4.88 3.93 -8.50
CA ILE A 74 3.62 3.22 -8.23
C ILE A 74 3.48 1.98 -9.12
N GLU A 75 3.84 2.08 -10.40
CA GLU A 75 3.85 0.94 -11.32
C GLU A 75 4.84 -0.15 -10.88
N SER A 76 6.02 0.24 -10.38
CA SER A 76 7.00 -0.72 -9.85
C SER A 76 6.46 -1.49 -8.64
N MET A 77 5.65 -0.85 -7.80
CA MET A 77 5.06 -1.47 -6.60
C MET A 77 3.99 -2.51 -6.94
N ALA A 78 3.31 -2.41 -8.08
CA ALA A 78 2.29 -3.39 -8.50
C ALA A 78 2.88 -4.81 -8.69
N THR A 79 4.20 -4.91 -8.90
CA THR A 79 4.90 -6.19 -9.05
C THR A 79 5.21 -6.88 -7.72
N VAL A 80 5.06 -6.19 -6.57
CA VAL A 80 5.42 -6.66 -5.23
C VAL A 80 4.27 -7.47 -4.57
N SER A 81 3.44 -8.15 -5.36
CA SER A 81 2.36 -8.98 -4.80
C SER A 81 2.93 -10.34 -4.35
N PRO A 82 2.80 -10.72 -3.06
CA PRO A 82 3.27 -12.02 -2.55
C PRO A 82 2.39 -13.19 -3.01
N ALA A 83 1.56 -13.02 -4.05
CA ALA A 83 0.67 -14.04 -4.59
C ALA A 83 1.39 -15.25 -5.25
N ALA A 84 2.73 -15.32 -5.20
CA ALA A 84 3.55 -16.35 -5.84
C ALA A 84 4.18 -17.38 -4.88
N ARG A 85 3.68 -17.51 -3.64
CA ARG A 85 4.04 -18.64 -2.76
C ARG A 85 2.79 -19.27 -2.15
#